data_AF-A0A8X8XW41-F1
#
_entry.id   AF-A0A8X8XW41-F1
#
_cell.length_a   1.000
_cell.length_b   1.000
_cell.length_c   1.000
_cell.angle_alpha   90.00
_cell.angle_beta   90.00
_cell.angle_gamma   90.00
#
_symmetry.space_group_name_H-M   'P 1'
#
loop_
_entity.id
_entity.type
_entity.pdbx_description
1 polymer ?
#
loop_
_entity_poly.entity_id
_entity_poly.type
_entity_poly.pdbx_seq_one_letter_code
_entity_poly.pdbx_strand_id
1 'polypeptide(L)'
;MSTATISSPLSMSKSSTTTCDSLLRELQYEKMNGNIKHQISVISPTLESLRVKRQERVKEISELEFQIAVISAEIAGTDKVLDPSGIQVDEVDLTTKKLGELKSHLQELQFEKNLRLQKVSDHISVIHGLSVVMSLDFKTIMAKIHPSFVDTVVGQSKSISNEVLARLTSQMNSLKQEKQQRLLQAQNYGRTLMELWSLMDTPVEEQNKFNHVTHLITLTVDEVVSPGSLSVDVIEQAEVEIGSLNVLKVSKMKELVFKRQSELEEIYNAVHMDLDIDKARRLLITLIESGTADLSELLSSMDDQIAIAKEEAQSRKDILDKVEKWKHASEEESWLDEYERDENRYSAGRGVHKNLKRAEKARILVSKIPILVESLTSKVKAWEQERGMSFLYNKAPLLRTLEEFVISRQAKEEEKRRSREHKKLQDQIATEQEAIFGSKPKKPLGQSTNTNTMASTPNSRRMGTPARFGVSGGNGRRDNVKVGGVIPINYVALAKEER
;
A
#
# COMPACT_ATOMS: atom_id res chain seq x y z
N MET A 1 -33.84 -51.86 -24.76
CA MET A 1 -34.97 -52.79 -24.63
C MET A 1 -35.71 -52.48 -23.33
N SER A 2 -36.96 -52.03 -23.40
CA SER A 2 -38.01 -52.25 -22.39
C SER A 2 -39.29 -51.62 -22.92
N THR A 3 -40.17 -52.48 -23.43
CA THR A 3 -41.50 -52.13 -23.94
C THR A 3 -42.49 -52.10 -22.78
N ALA A 4 -43.22 -51.00 -22.61
CA ALA A 4 -44.32 -50.90 -21.65
C ALA A 4 -45.52 -50.16 -22.27
N THR A 5 -46.26 -50.91 -23.09
CA THR A 5 -47.72 -50.88 -23.29
C THR A 5 -48.45 -49.57 -22.95
N ILE A 6 -48.74 -48.77 -23.99
CA ILE A 6 -49.79 -47.74 -23.94
C ILE A 6 -51.15 -48.45 -23.88
N SER A 7 -51.84 -48.34 -22.75
CA SER A 7 -53.21 -48.87 -22.60
C SER A 7 -54.22 -47.79 -22.96
N SER A 8 -54.85 -47.93 -24.14
CA SER A 8 -56.03 -47.15 -24.52
C SER A 8 -57.29 -47.80 -23.93
N PRO A 9 -58.18 -47.01 -23.30
CA PRO A 9 -59.60 -47.31 -23.28
C PRO A 9 -60.33 -46.36 -24.24
N LEU A 10 -60.39 -46.75 -25.52
CA LEU A 10 -61.36 -46.23 -26.48
C LEU A 10 -62.77 -46.74 -26.10
N SER A 11 -63.34 -46.24 -25.01
CA SER A 11 -64.75 -46.48 -24.69
C SER A 11 -65.62 -45.49 -25.46
N MET A 12 -66.42 -46.02 -26.38
CA MET A 12 -67.33 -45.25 -27.23
C MET A 12 -68.42 -44.52 -26.42
N SER A 13 -68.13 -43.31 -25.97
CA SER A 13 -69.14 -42.37 -25.49
C SER A 13 -69.97 -41.88 -26.68
N LYS A 14 -71.14 -42.50 -26.88
CA LYS A 14 -72.11 -42.08 -27.90
C LYS A 14 -72.45 -40.61 -27.71
N SER A 15 -72.11 -39.78 -28.69
CA SER A 15 -72.40 -38.34 -28.72
C SER A 15 -73.87 -38.08 -29.01
N SER A 16 -74.76 -38.41 -28.07
CA SER A 16 -76.14 -37.96 -28.11
C SER A 16 -76.18 -36.46 -27.85
N THR A 17 -76.51 -35.68 -28.87
CA THR A 17 -76.89 -34.27 -28.74
C THR A 17 -78.19 -34.18 -27.96
N THR A 18 -78.08 -34.01 -26.63
CA THR A 18 -79.23 -33.96 -25.71
C THR A 18 -79.93 -32.60 -25.74
N THR A 19 -80.42 -32.22 -26.93
CA THR A 19 -81.46 -31.20 -27.09
C THR A 19 -82.76 -31.73 -26.48
N CYS A 20 -83.73 -30.86 -26.15
CA CYS A 20 -85.04 -31.29 -25.66
C CYS A 20 -85.70 -32.39 -26.53
N ASP A 21 -85.45 -32.35 -27.85
CA ASP A 21 -85.84 -33.39 -28.83
C ASP A 21 -85.37 -34.82 -28.49
N SER A 22 -84.16 -35.00 -27.92
CA SER A 22 -83.69 -36.35 -27.58
C SER A 22 -84.34 -36.87 -26.29
N LEU A 23 -84.61 -35.98 -25.34
CA LEU A 23 -85.30 -36.32 -24.09
C LEU A 23 -86.82 -36.54 -24.34
N LEU A 24 -87.40 -35.83 -25.31
CA LEU A 24 -88.73 -36.10 -25.86
C LEU A 24 -88.78 -37.41 -26.66
N ARG A 25 -87.66 -37.92 -27.19
CA ARG A 25 -87.58 -39.25 -27.85
C ARG A 25 -87.35 -40.40 -26.88
N GLU A 26 -86.78 -40.17 -25.70
CA GLU A 26 -86.71 -41.20 -24.64
C GLU A 26 -88.03 -41.40 -23.90
N LEU A 27 -89.03 -40.53 -24.10
CA LEU A 27 -90.42 -40.90 -23.86
C LEU A 27 -90.79 -42.08 -24.77
N GLN A 28 -90.98 -43.25 -24.15
CA GLN A 28 -91.50 -44.44 -24.82
C GLN A 28 -92.93 -44.16 -25.30
N TYR A 29 -93.07 -43.65 -26.53
CA TYR A 29 -94.34 -43.38 -27.21
C TYR A 29 -95.21 -44.62 -27.45
N GLU A 30 -94.75 -45.82 -27.06
CA GLU A 30 -95.46 -47.10 -27.31
C GLU A 30 -96.70 -47.34 -26.44
N LYS A 31 -97.06 -46.46 -25.50
CA LYS A 31 -98.23 -46.69 -24.61
C LYS A 31 -99.07 -45.46 -24.23
N MET A 32 -99.33 -44.55 -25.17
CA MET A 32 -100.30 -43.45 -24.98
C MET A 32 -101.78 -43.84 -25.23
N ASN A 33 -102.17 -45.10 -25.01
CA ASN A 33 -103.55 -45.56 -25.17
C ASN A 33 -104.38 -45.35 -23.90
N GLY A 34 -104.99 -44.18 -23.75
CA GLY A 34 -105.88 -43.86 -22.63
C GLY A 34 -106.52 -42.47 -22.73
N ASN A 35 -107.48 -42.19 -21.85
CA ASN A 35 -108.12 -40.87 -21.72
C ASN A 35 -107.05 -39.77 -21.50
N ILE A 36 -107.25 -38.57 -22.05
CA ILE A 36 -106.39 -37.37 -21.92
C ILE A 36 -105.89 -37.16 -20.48
N LYS A 37 -106.76 -37.37 -19.47
CA LYS A 37 -106.39 -37.26 -18.05
C LYS A 37 -105.27 -38.23 -17.64
N HIS A 38 -105.24 -39.43 -18.20
CA HIS A 38 -104.19 -40.43 -17.96
C HIS A 38 -102.90 -40.06 -18.70
N GLN A 39 -102.98 -39.57 -19.94
CA GLN A 39 -101.81 -39.07 -20.68
C GLN A 39 -101.14 -37.89 -19.94
N ILE A 40 -101.93 -36.93 -19.43
CA ILE A 40 -101.44 -35.82 -18.61
C ILE A 40 -100.75 -36.32 -17.33
N SER A 41 -101.30 -37.34 -16.65
CA SER A 41 -100.69 -37.90 -15.44
C SER A 41 -99.34 -38.60 -15.65
N VAL A 42 -99.01 -38.98 -16.89
CA VAL A 42 -97.70 -39.58 -17.28
C VAL A 42 -96.73 -38.52 -17.80
N ILE A 43 -97.23 -37.52 -18.55
CA ILE A 43 -96.41 -36.43 -19.08
C ILE A 43 -95.98 -35.46 -17.96
N SER A 44 -96.89 -35.08 -17.05
CA SER A 44 -96.63 -34.03 -16.06
C SER A 44 -95.43 -34.31 -15.14
N PRO A 45 -95.25 -35.53 -14.58
CA PRO A 45 -94.05 -35.84 -13.77
C PRO A 45 -92.76 -35.79 -14.59
N THR A 46 -92.81 -36.19 -15.86
CA THR A 46 -91.64 -36.20 -16.73
C THR A 46 -91.25 -34.79 -17.16
N LEU A 47 -92.23 -33.93 -17.47
CA LEU A 47 -92.00 -32.52 -17.78
C LEU A 47 -91.44 -31.76 -16.57
N GLU A 48 -91.88 -32.08 -15.36
CA GLU A 48 -91.31 -31.51 -14.13
C GLU A 48 -89.88 -32.01 -13.88
N SER A 49 -89.60 -33.30 -14.09
CA SER A 49 -88.23 -33.84 -14.06
C SER A 49 -87.29 -33.13 -15.04
N LEU A 50 -87.77 -32.81 -16.24
CA LEU A 50 -87.02 -32.06 -17.24
C LEU A 50 -86.81 -30.59 -16.85
N ARG A 51 -87.78 -29.94 -16.19
CA ARG A 51 -87.62 -28.59 -15.62
C ARG A 51 -86.54 -28.56 -14.54
N VAL A 52 -86.55 -29.52 -13.62
CA VAL A 52 -85.51 -29.62 -12.57
C VAL A 52 -84.13 -29.80 -13.21
N LYS A 53 -83.97 -30.75 -14.15
CA LYS A 53 -82.71 -30.95 -14.88
C LYS A 53 -82.26 -29.72 -15.66
N ARG A 54 -83.18 -28.95 -16.25
CA ARG A 54 -82.87 -27.66 -16.90
C ARG A 54 -82.33 -26.67 -15.89
N GLN A 55 -82.99 -26.52 -14.74
CA GLN A 55 -82.59 -25.58 -13.70
C GLN A 55 -81.22 -25.95 -13.08
N GLU A 56 -80.96 -27.25 -12.88
CA GLU A 56 -79.66 -27.78 -12.45
C GLU A 56 -78.56 -27.43 -13.47
N ARG A 57 -78.81 -27.58 -14.77
CA ARG A 57 -77.85 -27.23 -15.83
C ARG A 57 -77.61 -25.73 -15.97
N VAL A 58 -78.65 -24.89 -15.86
CA VAL A 58 -78.49 -23.43 -15.82
C VAL A 58 -77.62 -23.05 -14.61
N LYS A 59 -77.85 -23.65 -13.44
CA LYS A 59 -77.04 -23.39 -12.24
C LYS A 59 -75.58 -23.87 -12.41
N GLU A 60 -75.37 -25.05 -12.98
CA GLU A 60 -74.02 -25.59 -13.24
C GLU A 60 -73.23 -24.72 -14.23
N ILE A 61 -73.88 -24.23 -15.29
CA ILE A 61 -73.25 -23.34 -16.28
C ILE A 61 -72.97 -21.96 -15.65
N SER A 62 -73.91 -21.38 -14.91
CA SER A 62 -73.72 -20.11 -14.19
C SER A 62 -72.53 -20.14 -13.24
N GLU A 63 -72.39 -21.23 -12.47
CA GLU A 63 -71.26 -21.45 -11.55
C GLU A 63 -69.91 -21.58 -12.30
N LEU A 64 -69.88 -22.30 -13.44
CA LEU A 64 -68.67 -22.42 -14.25
C LEU A 64 -68.28 -21.08 -14.90
N GLU A 65 -69.25 -20.35 -15.45
CA GLU A 65 -69.04 -19.01 -16.03
C GLU A 65 -68.59 -18.00 -14.96
N PHE A 66 -69.09 -18.11 -13.73
CA PHE A 66 -68.59 -17.34 -12.58
C PHE A 66 -67.12 -17.64 -12.26
N GLN A 67 -66.76 -18.92 -12.13
CA GLN A 67 -65.38 -19.31 -11.83
C GLN A 67 -64.41 -18.91 -12.96
N ILE A 68 -64.83 -19.03 -14.22
CA ILE A 68 -64.09 -18.54 -15.40
C ILE A 68 -63.90 -17.01 -15.30
N ALA A 69 -64.97 -16.25 -15.08
CA ALA A 69 -64.91 -14.79 -14.98
C ALA A 69 -64.00 -14.31 -13.85
N VAL A 70 -64.04 -14.95 -12.68
CA VAL A 70 -63.16 -14.66 -11.54
C VAL A 70 -61.69 -14.90 -11.88
N ILE A 71 -61.34 -16.06 -12.44
CA ILE A 71 -59.94 -16.37 -12.80
C ILE A 71 -59.46 -15.44 -13.94
N SER A 72 -60.31 -15.17 -14.93
CA SER A 72 -59.98 -14.21 -16.00
C SER A 72 -59.77 -12.78 -15.47
N ALA A 73 -60.56 -12.33 -14.49
CA ALA A 73 -60.40 -11.02 -13.86
C ALA A 73 -59.09 -10.92 -13.05
N GLU A 74 -58.73 -11.95 -12.28
CA GLU A 74 -57.43 -12.03 -11.59
C GLU A 74 -56.25 -12.00 -12.56
N ILE A 75 -56.33 -12.76 -13.66
CA ILE A 75 -55.31 -12.81 -14.73
C ILE A 75 -55.17 -11.46 -15.45
N ALA A 76 -56.28 -10.76 -15.67
CA ALA A 76 -56.31 -9.42 -16.24
C ALA A 76 -55.84 -8.34 -15.25
N GLY A 77 -55.86 -8.60 -13.94
CA GLY A 77 -55.58 -7.60 -12.91
C GLY A 77 -56.74 -6.62 -12.67
N THR A 78 -57.98 -7.10 -12.73
CA THR A 78 -59.18 -6.27 -12.52
C THR A 78 -59.68 -6.44 -11.08
N ASP A 79 -59.48 -5.43 -10.23
CA ASP A 79 -59.89 -5.42 -8.80
C ASP A 79 -61.42 -5.39 -8.56
N LYS A 80 -62.24 -5.69 -9.57
CA LYS A 80 -63.69 -5.75 -9.42
C LYS A 80 -64.08 -7.07 -8.76
N VAL A 81 -64.61 -6.98 -7.53
CA VAL A 81 -65.38 -8.07 -6.93
C VAL A 81 -66.56 -8.38 -7.84
N LEU A 82 -66.50 -9.54 -8.50
CA LEU A 82 -67.57 -10.03 -9.36
C LEU A 82 -68.70 -10.58 -8.48
N ASP A 83 -69.91 -10.08 -8.71
CA ASP A 83 -71.13 -10.56 -8.06
C ASP A 83 -71.70 -11.76 -8.85
N PRO A 84 -71.93 -12.93 -8.23
CA PRO A 84 -72.60 -14.07 -8.87
C PRO A 84 -73.93 -13.72 -9.54
N SER A 85 -74.63 -12.70 -9.03
CA SER A 85 -75.92 -12.22 -9.57
C SER A 85 -75.82 -11.64 -10.99
N GLY A 86 -74.63 -11.23 -11.44
CA GLY A 86 -74.42 -10.50 -12.68
C GLY A 86 -74.27 -11.38 -13.94
N ILE A 87 -74.25 -12.71 -13.81
CA ILE A 87 -73.93 -13.62 -14.91
C ILE A 87 -75.21 -14.19 -15.53
N GLN A 88 -75.55 -13.67 -16.71
CA GLN A 88 -76.61 -14.22 -17.55
C GLN A 88 -76.07 -15.41 -18.35
N VAL A 89 -76.55 -16.60 -18.01
CA VAL A 89 -76.36 -17.82 -18.80
C VAL A 89 -77.16 -17.72 -20.10
N ASP A 90 -76.57 -18.16 -21.21
CA ASP A 90 -77.31 -18.37 -22.45
C ASP A 90 -78.31 -19.54 -22.30
N GLU A 91 -79.58 -19.21 -22.04
CA GLU A 91 -80.67 -20.17 -21.89
C GLU A 91 -81.00 -20.95 -23.19
N VAL A 92 -80.40 -20.59 -24.33
CA VAL A 92 -80.60 -21.24 -25.64
C VAL A 92 -79.67 -22.44 -25.84
N ASP A 93 -78.42 -22.41 -25.35
CA ASP A 93 -77.43 -23.50 -25.49
C ASP A 93 -77.06 -24.15 -24.15
N LEU A 94 -77.97 -24.97 -23.63
CA LEU A 94 -77.75 -25.81 -22.44
C LEU A 94 -77.15 -27.18 -22.79
N THR A 95 -76.45 -27.32 -23.92
CA THR A 95 -75.99 -28.62 -24.41
C THR A 95 -74.88 -29.25 -23.57
N THR A 96 -74.81 -30.58 -23.58
CA THR A 96 -73.71 -31.35 -22.98
C THR A 96 -72.34 -31.00 -23.58
N LYS A 97 -72.31 -30.57 -24.86
CA LYS A 97 -71.10 -30.08 -25.54
C LYS A 97 -70.64 -28.75 -24.94
N LYS A 98 -71.52 -27.75 -24.85
CA LYS A 98 -71.21 -26.44 -24.25
C LYS A 98 -70.70 -26.56 -22.81
N LEU A 99 -71.35 -27.41 -22.01
CA LEU A 99 -70.88 -27.71 -20.64
C LEU A 99 -69.48 -28.35 -20.62
N GLY A 100 -69.18 -29.24 -21.55
CA GLY A 100 -67.84 -29.84 -21.69
C GLY A 100 -66.77 -28.83 -22.09
N GLU A 101 -67.09 -27.92 -23.01
CA GLU A 101 -66.21 -26.82 -23.43
C GLU A 101 -65.90 -25.86 -22.28
N LEU A 102 -66.92 -25.44 -21.52
CA LEU A 102 -66.73 -24.60 -20.32
C LEU A 102 -65.87 -25.29 -19.26
N LYS A 103 -66.05 -26.60 -19.05
CA LYS A 103 -65.21 -27.37 -18.11
C LYS A 103 -63.76 -27.50 -18.58
N SER A 104 -63.50 -27.67 -19.87
CA SER A 104 -62.13 -27.65 -20.43
C SER A 104 -61.49 -26.28 -20.23
N HIS A 105 -62.21 -25.21 -20.58
CA HIS A 105 -61.70 -23.85 -20.46
C HIS A 105 -61.39 -23.45 -19.00
N LEU A 106 -62.25 -23.86 -18.06
CA LEU A 106 -61.98 -23.68 -16.63
C LEU A 106 -60.71 -24.43 -16.19
N GLN A 107 -60.48 -25.66 -16.66
CA GLN A 107 -59.26 -26.41 -16.34
C GLN A 107 -58.00 -25.75 -16.92
N GLU A 108 -58.07 -25.23 -18.15
CA GLU A 108 -56.99 -24.47 -18.78
C GLU A 108 -56.64 -23.20 -17.98
N LEU A 109 -57.65 -22.41 -17.58
CA LEU A 109 -57.47 -21.21 -16.76
C LEU A 109 -56.94 -21.52 -15.35
N GLN A 110 -57.40 -22.61 -14.73
CA GLN A 110 -56.85 -23.08 -13.45
C GLN A 110 -55.38 -23.48 -13.56
N PHE A 111 -55.00 -24.17 -14.64
CA PHE A 111 -53.60 -24.50 -14.93
C PHE A 111 -52.76 -23.24 -15.16
N GLU A 112 -53.26 -22.26 -15.94
CA GLU A 112 -52.57 -20.99 -16.17
C GLU A 112 -52.39 -20.19 -14.87
N LYS A 113 -53.44 -20.08 -14.03
CA LYS A 113 -53.39 -19.45 -12.71
C LYS A 113 -52.31 -20.07 -11.83
N ASN A 114 -52.24 -21.41 -11.77
CA ASN A 114 -51.21 -22.11 -11.01
C ASN A 114 -49.80 -21.85 -11.56
N LEU A 115 -49.62 -21.85 -12.88
CA LEU A 115 -48.34 -21.54 -13.52
C LEU A 115 -47.89 -20.09 -13.25
N ARG A 116 -48.82 -19.13 -13.24
CA ARG A 116 -48.56 -17.73 -12.88
C ARG A 116 -48.19 -17.58 -11.41
N LEU A 117 -48.91 -18.23 -10.50
CA LEU A 117 -48.59 -18.24 -9.06
C LEU A 117 -47.20 -18.81 -8.80
N GLN A 118 -46.82 -19.92 -9.46
CA GLN A 118 -45.48 -20.48 -9.38
C GLN A 118 -44.42 -19.47 -9.84
N LYS A 119 -44.61 -18.88 -11.04
CA LYS A 119 -43.70 -17.84 -11.56
C LYS A 119 -43.55 -16.66 -10.61
N VAL A 120 -44.64 -16.13 -10.03
CA VAL A 120 -44.59 -15.05 -9.04
C VAL A 120 -43.76 -15.48 -7.82
N SER A 121 -43.97 -16.70 -7.31
CA SER A 121 -43.21 -17.24 -6.19
C SER A 121 -41.70 -17.38 -6.50
N ASP A 122 -41.36 -17.90 -7.68
CA ASP A 122 -39.97 -18.08 -8.12
C ASP A 122 -39.24 -16.73 -8.23
N HIS A 123 -39.87 -15.73 -8.86
CA HIS A 123 -39.28 -14.40 -8.99
C HIS A 123 -39.13 -13.70 -7.63
N ILE A 124 -40.11 -13.82 -6.73
CA ILE A 124 -40.01 -13.28 -5.37
C ILE A 124 -38.84 -13.94 -4.62
N SER A 125 -38.65 -15.26 -4.76
CA SER A 125 -37.52 -15.98 -4.16
C SER A 125 -36.17 -15.49 -4.70
N VAL A 126 -36.05 -15.31 -6.01
CA VAL A 126 -34.84 -14.76 -6.65
C VAL A 126 -34.58 -13.31 -6.20
N ILE A 127 -35.60 -12.45 -6.17
CA ILE A 127 -35.45 -11.06 -5.71
C ILE A 127 -35.07 -11.01 -4.22
N HIS A 128 -35.61 -11.89 -3.38
CA HIS A 128 -35.21 -12.01 -1.98
C HIS A 128 -33.73 -12.38 -1.87
N GLY A 129 -33.27 -13.41 -2.60
CA GLY A 129 -31.86 -13.81 -2.62
C GLY A 129 -30.92 -12.68 -3.09
N LEU A 130 -31.30 -11.96 -4.14
CA LEU A 130 -30.57 -10.77 -4.63
C LEU A 130 -30.53 -9.65 -3.58
N SER A 131 -31.64 -9.41 -2.89
CA SER A 131 -31.75 -8.39 -1.84
C SER A 131 -30.87 -8.72 -0.63
N VAL A 132 -30.82 -9.99 -0.22
CA VAL A 132 -29.97 -10.47 0.89
C VAL A 132 -28.49 -10.33 0.57
N VAL A 133 -28.05 -10.65 -0.65
CA VAL A 133 -26.63 -10.53 -1.05
C VAL A 133 -26.18 -9.06 -1.14
N MET A 134 -27.08 -8.16 -1.58
CA MET A 134 -26.78 -6.72 -1.77
C MET A 134 -27.18 -5.82 -0.58
N SER A 135 -27.66 -6.40 0.53
CA SER A 135 -28.24 -5.70 1.69
C SER A 135 -29.31 -4.65 1.34
N LEU A 136 -30.21 -4.98 0.42
CA LEU A 136 -31.32 -4.09 0.03
C LEU A 136 -32.57 -4.35 0.87
N ASP A 137 -33.36 -3.30 1.15
CA ASP A 137 -34.67 -3.47 1.78
C ASP A 137 -35.67 -4.12 0.82
N PHE A 138 -35.82 -5.44 0.97
CA PHE A 138 -36.78 -6.26 0.27
C PHE A 138 -38.23 -5.75 0.39
N LYS A 139 -38.64 -5.18 1.53
CA LYS A 139 -40.01 -4.67 1.70
C LYS A 139 -40.26 -3.47 0.80
N THR A 140 -39.34 -2.51 0.76
CA THR A 140 -39.39 -1.37 -0.17
C THR A 140 -39.37 -1.82 -1.63
N ILE A 141 -38.61 -2.85 -1.98
CA ILE A 141 -38.61 -3.41 -3.35
C ILE A 141 -39.98 -4.03 -3.69
N MET A 142 -40.54 -4.85 -2.81
CA MET A 142 -41.86 -5.47 -3.00
C MET A 142 -42.97 -4.41 -3.11
N ALA A 143 -42.95 -3.38 -2.26
CA ALA A 143 -43.90 -2.26 -2.27
C ALA A 143 -43.95 -1.54 -3.62
N LYS A 144 -42.78 -1.31 -4.24
CA LYS A 144 -42.66 -0.65 -5.56
C LYS A 144 -43.25 -1.49 -6.70
N ILE A 145 -43.23 -2.82 -6.58
CA ILE A 145 -43.79 -3.72 -7.60
C ILE A 145 -45.31 -3.79 -7.46
N HIS A 146 -45.80 -4.18 -6.27
CA HIS A 146 -47.23 -4.22 -5.96
C HIS A 146 -47.48 -4.27 -4.43
N PRO A 147 -48.42 -3.48 -3.86
CA PRO A 147 -48.70 -3.48 -2.43
C PRO A 147 -49.07 -4.85 -1.83
N SER A 148 -49.74 -5.72 -2.60
CA SER A 148 -50.13 -7.06 -2.12
C SER A 148 -48.97 -8.04 -1.85
N PHE A 149 -47.72 -7.63 -2.08
CA PHE A 149 -46.53 -8.37 -1.68
C PHE A 149 -45.95 -7.94 -0.32
N VAL A 150 -46.47 -6.87 0.30
CA VAL A 150 -45.99 -6.33 1.58
C VAL A 150 -46.95 -6.68 2.71
N ASP A 151 -48.21 -6.25 2.59
CA ASP A 151 -49.26 -6.50 3.58
C ASP A 151 -50.25 -7.53 3.04
N THR A 152 -50.14 -8.77 3.53
CA THR A 152 -51.18 -9.78 3.33
C THR A 152 -52.33 -9.53 4.30
N VAL A 153 -53.22 -8.61 3.94
CA VAL A 153 -54.56 -8.57 4.54
C VAL A 153 -55.18 -9.95 4.38
N VAL A 154 -55.65 -10.55 5.48
CA VAL A 154 -56.09 -11.95 5.53
C VAL A 154 -57.18 -12.19 4.47
N GLY A 155 -56.82 -12.94 3.41
CA GLY A 155 -57.70 -13.27 2.29
C GLY A 155 -57.36 -12.63 0.94
N GLN A 156 -56.45 -11.65 0.86
CA GLN A 156 -56.00 -11.14 -0.44
C GLN A 156 -54.99 -12.10 -1.11
N SER A 157 -55.29 -12.50 -2.34
CA SER A 157 -54.38 -13.29 -3.18
C SER A 157 -53.23 -12.43 -3.71
N LYS A 158 -52.05 -13.05 -3.91
CA LYS A 158 -50.93 -12.43 -4.62
C LYS A 158 -51.38 -12.06 -6.04
N SER A 159 -51.08 -10.84 -6.49
CA SER A 159 -51.47 -10.42 -7.83
C SER A 159 -50.70 -11.21 -8.89
N ILE A 160 -51.43 -11.76 -9.87
CA ILE A 160 -50.91 -12.62 -10.96
C ILE A 160 -51.09 -11.99 -12.35
N SER A 161 -51.40 -10.70 -12.39
CA SER A 161 -51.66 -9.98 -13.63
C SER A 161 -50.42 -9.91 -14.53
N ASN A 162 -50.64 -9.76 -15.84
CA ASN A 162 -49.55 -9.60 -16.81
C ASN A 162 -48.63 -8.42 -16.45
N GLU A 163 -49.21 -7.30 -15.98
CA GLU A 163 -48.49 -6.10 -15.57
C GLU A 163 -47.60 -6.35 -14.34
N VAL A 164 -48.13 -7.02 -13.31
CA VAL A 164 -47.35 -7.35 -12.10
C VAL A 164 -46.22 -8.34 -12.42
N LEU A 165 -46.48 -9.34 -13.26
CA LEU A 165 -45.43 -10.25 -13.75
C LEU A 165 -44.36 -9.53 -14.57
N ALA A 166 -44.73 -8.57 -15.43
CA ALA A 166 -43.80 -7.77 -16.21
C ALA A 166 -42.91 -6.88 -15.32
N ARG A 167 -43.50 -6.19 -14.34
CA ARG A 167 -42.77 -5.40 -13.33
C ARG A 167 -41.83 -6.26 -12.49
N LEU A 168 -42.30 -7.42 -12.04
CA LEU A 168 -41.53 -8.38 -11.25
C LEU A 168 -40.33 -8.93 -12.04
N THR A 169 -40.52 -9.25 -13.32
CA THR A 169 -39.44 -9.65 -14.25
C THR A 169 -38.45 -8.51 -14.50
N SER A 170 -38.94 -7.28 -14.71
CA SER A 170 -38.11 -6.09 -14.90
C SER A 170 -37.23 -5.81 -13.67
N GLN A 171 -37.82 -5.79 -12.48
CA GLN A 171 -37.10 -5.57 -11.23
C GLN A 171 -36.08 -6.68 -10.94
N MET A 172 -36.44 -7.95 -11.20
CA MET A 172 -35.49 -9.08 -11.10
C MET A 172 -34.27 -8.87 -12.02
N ASN A 173 -34.49 -8.49 -13.27
CA ASN A 173 -33.40 -8.29 -14.23
C ASN A 173 -32.51 -7.09 -13.86
N SER A 174 -33.12 -5.98 -13.41
CA SER A 174 -32.40 -4.82 -12.87
C SER A 174 -31.50 -5.21 -11.68
N LEU A 175 -32.02 -5.97 -10.72
CA LEU A 175 -31.24 -6.43 -9.56
C LEU A 175 -30.13 -7.43 -9.93
N LYS A 176 -30.32 -8.27 -10.96
CA LYS A 176 -29.25 -9.13 -11.50
C LYS A 176 -28.13 -8.32 -12.13
N GLN A 177 -28.47 -7.29 -12.91
CA GLN A 177 -27.50 -6.37 -13.51
C GLN A 177 -26.75 -5.57 -12.43
N GLU A 178 -27.45 -5.08 -11.40
CA GLU A 178 -26.83 -4.38 -10.28
C GLU A 178 -25.86 -5.30 -9.51
N LYS A 179 -26.25 -6.55 -9.22
CA LYS A 179 -25.35 -7.55 -8.60
C LYS A 179 -24.07 -7.73 -9.42
N GLN A 180 -24.19 -7.85 -10.75
CA GLN A 180 -23.04 -8.01 -11.64
C GLN A 180 -22.13 -6.76 -11.63
N GLN A 181 -22.70 -5.56 -11.65
CA GLN A 181 -21.94 -4.30 -11.59
C GLN A 181 -21.19 -4.16 -10.25
N ARG A 182 -21.90 -4.38 -9.13
CA ARG A 182 -21.33 -4.34 -7.77
C ARG A 182 -20.21 -5.36 -7.60
N LEU A 183 -20.37 -6.57 -8.12
CA LEU A 183 -19.30 -7.58 -8.11
C LEU A 183 -18.08 -7.11 -8.89
N LEU A 184 -18.24 -6.64 -10.14
CA LEU A 184 -17.12 -6.17 -10.95
C LEU A 184 -16.36 -5.03 -10.28
N GLN A 185 -17.08 -4.08 -9.65
CA GLN A 185 -16.49 -2.99 -8.87
C GLN A 185 -15.71 -3.51 -7.66
N ALA A 186 -16.30 -4.40 -6.84
CA ALA A 186 -15.64 -5.01 -5.70
C ALA A 186 -14.39 -5.83 -6.10
N GLN A 187 -14.42 -6.52 -7.24
CA GLN A 187 -13.27 -7.26 -7.78
C GLN A 187 -12.15 -6.31 -8.26
N ASN A 188 -12.50 -5.17 -8.85
CA ASN A 188 -11.52 -4.15 -9.23
C ASN A 188 -10.87 -3.51 -8.00
N TYR A 189 -11.66 -3.18 -6.97
CA TYR A 189 -11.16 -2.69 -5.69
C TYR A 189 -10.29 -3.74 -4.98
N GLY A 190 -10.71 -5.00 -4.93
CA GLY A 190 -9.90 -6.09 -4.38
C GLY A 190 -8.53 -6.25 -5.07
N ARG A 191 -8.48 -6.14 -6.40
CA ARG A 191 -7.21 -6.20 -7.16
C ARG A 191 -6.31 -4.99 -6.86
N THR A 192 -6.85 -3.77 -6.88
CA THR A 192 -6.08 -2.56 -6.55
C THR A 192 -5.62 -2.51 -5.08
N LEU A 193 -6.39 -3.07 -4.15
CA LEU A 193 -5.97 -3.27 -2.76
C LEU A 193 -4.75 -4.20 -2.66
N MET A 194 -4.77 -5.37 -3.34
CA MET A 194 -3.60 -6.26 -3.34
C MET A 194 -2.36 -5.62 -3.97
N GLU A 195 -2.53 -4.85 -5.05
CA GLU A 195 -1.43 -4.11 -5.69
C GLU A 195 -0.84 -3.04 -4.75
N LEU A 196 -1.69 -2.27 -4.06
CA LEU A 196 -1.25 -1.26 -3.10
C LEU A 196 -0.61 -1.87 -1.85
N TRP A 197 -1.16 -2.96 -1.29
CA TRP A 197 -0.56 -3.64 -0.13
C TRP A 197 0.80 -4.24 -0.46
N SER A 198 0.96 -4.82 -1.67
CA SER A 198 2.23 -5.32 -2.18
C SER A 198 3.24 -4.19 -2.38
N LEU A 199 2.83 -3.04 -2.91
CA LEU A 199 3.69 -1.87 -3.10
C LEU A 199 4.12 -1.20 -1.79
N MET A 200 3.28 -1.29 -0.75
CA MET A 200 3.44 -0.53 0.50
C MET A 200 3.98 -1.37 1.68
N ASP A 201 4.20 -2.67 1.47
CA ASP A 201 4.51 -3.68 2.49
C ASP A 201 3.51 -3.64 3.68
N THR A 202 2.20 -3.59 3.36
CA THR A 202 1.14 -3.48 4.36
C THR A 202 1.06 -4.73 5.25
N PRO A 203 0.98 -4.61 6.59
CA PRO A 203 0.93 -5.76 7.50
C PRO A 203 -0.33 -6.63 7.32
N VAL A 204 -0.19 -7.94 7.55
CA VAL A 204 -1.24 -8.93 7.29
C VAL A 204 -2.48 -8.69 8.17
N GLU A 205 -2.31 -8.12 9.36
CA GLU A 205 -3.38 -7.71 10.28
C GLU A 205 -4.31 -6.65 9.68
N GLU A 206 -3.78 -5.78 8.81
CA GLU A 206 -4.57 -4.76 8.10
C GLU A 206 -5.22 -5.34 6.85
N GLN A 207 -4.48 -6.14 6.06
CA GLN A 207 -5.02 -6.88 4.92
C GLN A 207 -6.21 -7.77 5.33
N ASN A 208 -6.10 -8.44 6.48
CA ASN A 208 -7.11 -9.38 6.99
C ASN A 208 -8.51 -8.76 7.15
N LYS A 209 -8.61 -7.44 7.40
CA LYS A 209 -9.89 -6.72 7.51
C LYS A 209 -10.68 -6.79 6.20
N PHE A 210 -9.98 -6.85 5.07
CA PHE A 210 -10.53 -6.80 3.71
C PHE A 210 -10.52 -8.16 3.00
N ASN A 211 -10.16 -9.26 3.68
CA ASN A 211 -10.21 -10.63 3.14
C ASN A 211 -11.54 -10.98 2.45
N HIS A 212 -12.65 -10.43 2.95
CA HIS A 212 -13.98 -10.61 2.37
C HIS A 212 -14.08 -10.01 0.95
N VAL A 213 -13.44 -8.87 0.68
CA VAL A 213 -13.33 -8.26 -0.66
C VAL A 213 -12.35 -9.04 -1.53
N THR A 214 -11.20 -9.43 -0.97
CA THR A 214 -10.18 -10.21 -1.69
C THR A 214 -10.73 -11.56 -2.18
N HIS A 215 -11.59 -12.21 -1.39
CA HIS A 215 -12.28 -13.44 -1.77
C HIS A 215 -13.29 -13.24 -2.92
N LEU A 216 -13.86 -12.05 -3.11
CA LEU A 216 -14.78 -11.79 -4.25
C LEU A 216 -14.05 -11.80 -5.60
N ILE A 217 -12.73 -11.58 -5.62
CA ILE A 217 -11.90 -11.52 -6.84
C ILE A 217 -11.99 -12.84 -7.65
N THR A 218 -12.08 -13.98 -6.96
CA THR A 218 -12.12 -15.31 -7.57
C THR A 218 -13.52 -15.84 -7.85
N LEU A 219 -14.57 -15.22 -7.31
CA LEU A 219 -15.95 -15.70 -7.42
C LEU A 219 -16.66 -15.19 -8.68
N THR A 220 -17.48 -16.05 -9.27
CA THR A 220 -18.42 -15.69 -10.34
C THR A 220 -19.75 -15.15 -9.81
N VAL A 221 -20.57 -14.53 -10.68
CA VAL A 221 -21.84 -13.90 -10.30
C VAL A 221 -22.79 -14.87 -9.58
N ASP A 222 -22.81 -16.14 -9.96
CA ASP A 222 -23.74 -17.13 -9.39
C ASP A 222 -23.23 -17.72 -8.06
N GLU A 223 -21.91 -17.79 -7.85
CA GLU A 223 -21.29 -18.30 -6.62
C GLU A 223 -21.38 -17.30 -5.44
N VAL A 224 -21.63 -16.02 -5.71
CA VAL A 224 -21.82 -15.01 -4.66
C VAL A 224 -23.23 -15.13 -4.05
N VAL A 225 -23.35 -15.97 -3.03
CA VAL A 225 -24.56 -16.20 -2.22
C VAL A 225 -24.47 -15.69 -0.78
N SER A 226 -23.30 -15.20 -0.34
CA SER A 226 -23.10 -14.72 1.03
C SER A 226 -23.95 -13.47 1.32
N PRO A 227 -24.71 -13.42 2.43
CA PRO A 227 -25.47 -12.23 2.83
C PRO A 227 -24.58 -10.99 2.97
N GLY A 228 -25.02 -9.87 2.39
CA GLY A 228 -24.37 -8.57 2.47
C GLY A 228 -22.98 -8.44 1.84
N SER A 229 -22.46 -9.46 1.16
CA SER A 229 -21.12 -9.42 0.56
C SER A 229 -21.00 -8.43 -0.61
N LEU A 230 -22.12 -7.98 -1.17
CA LEU A 230 -22.19 -6.91 -2.18
C LEU A 230 -23.06 -5.74 -1.69
N SER A 231 -23.06 -5.49 -0.38
CA SER A 231 -23.62 -4.27 0.21
C SER A 231 -22.89 -3.02 -0.29
N VAL A 232 -23.56 -1.87 -0.21
CA VAL A 232 -22.93 -0.58 -0.56
C VAL A 232 -21.76 -0.30 0.39
N ASP A 233 -21.98 -0.52 1.70
CA ASP A 233 -21.02 -0.31 2.78
C ASP A 233 -19.68 -1.04 2.53
N VAL A 234 -19.71 -2.29 2.05
CA VAL A 234 -18.50 -3.07 1.72
C VAL A 234 -17.73 -2.47 0.54
N ILE A 235 -18.44 -1.96 -0.46
CA ILE A 235 -17.85 -1.34 -1.66
C ILE A 235 -17.26 0.03 -1.30
N GLU A 236 -17.99 0.84 -0.53
CA GLU A 236 -17.54 2.14 -0.02
C GLU A 236 -16.33 1.97 0.91
N GLN A 237 -16.34 0.99 1.82
CA GLN A 237 -15.21 0.75 2.71
C GLN A 237 -13.94 0.33 1.96
N ALA A 238 -14.06 -0.43 0.86
CA ALA A 238 -12.94 -0.76 -0.01
C ALA A 238 -12.43 0.48 -0.77
N GLU A 239 -13.32 1.34 -1.27
CA GLU A 239 -12.96 2.59 -1.95
C GLU A 239 -12.27 3.59 -1.02
N VAL A 240 -12.76 3.75 0.21
CA VAL A 240 -12.16 4.61 1.24
C VAL A 240 -10.76 4.11 1.62
N GLU A 241 -10.56 2.80 1.75
CA GLU A 241 -9.24 2.21 2.01
C GLU A 241 -8.27 2.43 0.85
N ILE A 242 -8.71 2.26 -0.39
CA ILE A 242 -7.90 2.59 -1.59
C ILE A 242 -7.52 4.08 -1.58
N GLY A 243 -8.44 4.97 -1.21
CA GLY A 243 -8.16 6.40 -1.02
C GLY A 243 -7.09 6.64 0.06
N SER A 244 -7.25 6.03 1.23
CA SER A 244 -6.32 6.08 2.36
C SER A 244 -4.91 5.60 1.98
N LEU A 245 -4.81 4.44 1.33
CA LEU A 245 -3.54 3.86 0.86
C LEU A 245 -2.87 4.71 -0.21
N ASN A 246 -3.63 5.36 -1.10
CA ASN A 246 -3.06 6.29 -2.08
C ASN A 246 -2.53 7.58 -1.42
N VAL A 247 -3.22 8.13 -0.42
CA VAL A 247 -2.71 9.26 0.37
C VAL A 247 -1.45 8.86 1.13
N LEU A 248 -1.43 7.67 1.75
CA LEU A 248 -0.26 7.13 2.44
C LEU A 248 0.92 6.90 1.47
N LYS A 249 0.66 6.39 0.26
CA LYS A 249 1.65 6.23 -0.80
C LYS A 249 2.28 7.57 -1.18
N VAL A 250 1.47 8.59 -1.43
CA VAL A 250 1.96 9.96 -1.70
C VAL A 250 2.78 10.49 -0.51
N SER A 251 2.36 10.24 0.72
CA SER A 251 3.12 10.62 1.92
C SER A 251 4.48 9.92 2.00
N LYS A 252 4.55 8.59 1.80
CA LYS A 252 5.82 7.84 1.76
C LYS A 252 6.72 8.31 0.60
N MET A 253 6.16 8.62 -0.57
CA MET A 253 6.93 9.17 -1.70
C MET A 253 7.55 10.53 -1.36
N LYS A 254 6.81 11.43 -0.68
CA LYS A 254 7.37 12.70 -0.19
C LYS A 254 8.49 12.48 0.83
N GLU A 255 8.33 11.54 1.76
CA GLU A 255 9.39 11.18 2.71
C GLU A 255 10.66 10.68 2.00
N LEU A 256 10.51 9.80 1.00
CA LEU A 256 11.62 9.31 0.17
C LEU A 256 12.33 10.45 -0.57
N VAL A 257 11.58 11.42 -1.12
CA VAL A 257 12.16 12.62 -1.77
C VAL A 257 13.01 13.41 -0.77
N PHE A 258 12.52 13.68 0.44
CA PHE A 258 13.33 14.38 1.47
C PHE A 258 14.53 13.56 1.96
N LYS A 259 14.42 12.23 1.98
CA LYS A 259 15.55 11.33 2.30
C LYS A 259 16.62 11.38 1.20
N ARG A 260 16.24 11.37 -0.07
CA ARG A 260 17.16 11.56 -1.21
C ARG A 260 17.80 12.94 -1.20
N GLN A 261 17.02 13.99 -0.90
CA GLN A 261 17.55 15.35 -0.72
C GLN A 261 18.64 15.38 0.36
N SER A 262 18.41 14.69 1.48
CA SER A 262 19.38 14.62 2.58
C SER A 262 20.63 13.81 2.21
N GLU A 263 20.48 12.66 1.51
CA GLU A 263 21.60 11.89 0.96
C GLU A 263 22.48 12.74 0.02
N LEU A 264 21.85 13.49 -0.89
CA LEU A 264 22.53 14.38 -1.83
C LEU A 264 23.35 15.46 -1.11
N GLU A 265 22.78 16.08 -0.10
CA GLU A 265 23.45 17.10 0.71
C GLU A 265 24.58 16.54 1.56
N GLU A 266 24.41 15.37 2.17
CA GLU A 266 25.47 14.68 2.92
C GLU A 266 26.70 14.44 2.02
N ILE A 267 26.48 14.02 0.77
CA ILE A 267 27.56 13.84 -0.22
C ILE A 267 28.25 15.17 -0.53
N TYR A 268 27.51 16.24 -0.85
CA TYR A 268 28.14 17.53 -1.17
C TYR A 268 28.89 18.15 0.02
N ASN A 269 28.32 18.04 1.23
CA ASN A 269 28.96 18.49 2.48
C ASN A 269 30.26 17.72 2.75
N ALA A 270 30.25 16.38 2.63
CA ALA A 270 31.44 15.55 2.81
C ALA A 270 32.56 15.87 1.80
N VAL A 271 32.19 16.39 0.64
CA VAL A 271 33.09 16.72 -0.49
C VAL A 271 33.53 18.19 -0.49
N HIS A 272 33.12 18.95 0.54
CA HIS A 272 33.38 20.38 0.72
C HIS A 272 32.90 21.25 -0.47
N MET A 273 31.84 20.80 -1.14
CA MET A 273 31.13 21.56 -2.16
C MET A 273 30.09 22.46 -1.49
N ASP A 274 30.24 23.76 -1.70
CA ASP A 274 29.28 24.74 -1.19
C ASP A 274 28.15 24.90 -2.21
N LEU A 275 26.98 24.36 -1.86
CA LEU A 275 25.72 24.63 -2.54
C LEU A 275 24.81 25.43 -1.60
N ASP A 276 23.92 26.24 -2.16
CA ASP A 276 22.83 26.88 -1.41
C ASP A 276 21.74 25.85 -1.08
N ILE A 277 22.09 24.94 -0.16
CA ILE A 277 21.27 23.81 0.30
C ILE A 277 19.92 24.30 0.80
N ASP A 278 19.90 25.40 1.56
CA ASP A 278 18.66 25.95 2.13
C ASP A 278 17.74 26.52 1.04
N LYS A 279 18.28 27.12 -0.03
CA LYS A 279 17.48 27.53 -1.20
C LYS A 279 16.98 26.31 -1.99
N ALA A 280 17.83 25.30 -2.21
CA ALA A 280 17.44 24.07 -2.89
C ALA A 280 16.28 23.37 -2.15
N ARG A 281 16.40 23.19 -0.83
CA ARG A 281 15.34 22.66 0.04
C ARG A 281 14.04 23.46 -0.04
N ARG A 282 14.09 24.80 0.04
CA ARG A 282 12.90 25.65 -0.04
C ARG A 282 12.20 25.53 -1.40
N LEU A 283 12.95 25.49 -2.50
CA LEU A 283 12.41 25.27 -3.84
C LEU A 283 11.76 23.88 -3.96
N LEU A 284 12.41 22.83 -3.44
CA LEU A 284 11.89 21.46 -3.41
C LEU A 284 10.58 21.36 -2.61
N ILE A 285 10.53 21.94 -1.40
CA ILE A 285 9.31 22.00 -0.58
C ILE A 285 8.18 22.68 -1.34
N THR A 286 8.45 23.86 -1.93
CA THR A 286 7.45 24.62 -2.71
C THR A 286 6.90 23.81 -3.89
N LEU A 287 7.75 23.03 -4.56
CA LEU A 287 7.39 22.18 -5.69
C LEU A 287 6.56 20.93 -5.28
N ILE A 288 6.80 20.40 -4.08
CA ILE A 288 6.05 19.27 -3.51
C ILE A 288 4.70 19.74 -2.96
N GLU A 289 4.64 20.95 -2.40
CA GLU A 289 3.42 21.56 -1.85
C GLU A 289 2.48 22.09 -2.94
N SER A 290 3.01 22.56 -4.08
CA SER A 290 2.18 22.97 -5.22
C SER A 290 1.40 21.81 -5.86
N GLY A 291 1.80 20.56 -5.61
CA GLY A 291 1.15 19.36 -6.16
C GLY A 291 1.27 19.21 -7.69
N THR A 292 2.11 20.04 -8.33
CA THR A 292 2.27 20.08 -9.79
C THR A 292 3.33 19.12 -10.32
N ALA A 293 4.20 18.60 -9.46
CA ALA A 293 5.26 17.66 -9.84
C ALA A 293 4.82 16.20 -9.63
N ASP A 294 5.13 15.32 -10.58
CA ASP A 294 5.10 13.89 -10.33
C ASP A 294 6.23 13.52 -9.37
N LEU A 295 5.85 12.94 -8.22
CA LEU A 295 6.80 12.47 -7.22
C LEU A 295 7.64 11.29 -7.72
N SER A 296 7.15 10.52 -8.70
CA SER A 296 7.90 9.39 -9.28
C SER A 296 9.03 9.88 -10.20
N GLU A 297 8.73 10.78 -11.14
CA GLU A 297 9.73 11.46 -11.96
C GLU A 297 10.73 12.24 -11.10
N LEU A 298 10.24 12.97 -10.09
CA LEU A 298 11.10 13.71 -9.16
C LEU A 298 12.09 12.77 -8.45
N LEU A 299 11.63 11.65 -7.88
CA LEU A 299 12.52 10.65 -7.26
C LEU A 299 13.61 10.14 -8.21
N SER A 300 13.25 9.84 -9.47
CA SER A 300 14.24 9.42 -10.47
C SER A 300 15.29 10.50 -10.72
N SER A 301 14.86 11.76 -10.88
CA SER A 301 15.78 12.89 -11.10
C SER A 301 16.70 13.15 -9.90
N MET A 302 16.27 12.80 -8.68
CA MET A 302 17.10 12.87 -7.49
C MET A 302 18.12 11.73 -7.43
N ASP A 303 17.75 10.53 -7.83
CA ASP A 303 18.68 9.39 -7.93
C ASP A 303 19.78 9.69 -8.97
N ASP A 304 19.44 10.33 -10.08
CA ASP A 304 20.40 10.83 -11.08
C ASP A 304 21.34 11.91 -10.50
N GLN A 305 20.81 12.89 -9.76
CA GLN A 305 21.63 13.91 -9.08
C GLN A 305 22.57 13.28 -8.03
N ILE A 306 22.10 12.29 -7.28
CA ILE A 306 22.90 11.53 -6.33
C ILE A 306 24.00 10.73 -7.04
N ALA A 307 23.74 10.15 -8.21
CA ALA A 307 24.74 9.47 -9.01
C ALA A 307 25.86 10.45 -9.46
N ILE A 308 25.48 11.62 -9.98
CA ILE A 308 26.42 12.69 -10.36
C ILE A 308 27.23 13.17 -9.13
N ALA A 309 26.58 13.39 -7.99
CA ALA A 309 27.25 13.80 -6.76
C ALA A 309 28.24 12.73 -6.25
N LYS A 310 27.93 11.43 -6.40
CA LYS A 310 28.84 10.31 -6.08
C LYS A 310 30.03 10.24 -7.03
N GLU A 311 29.85 10.51 -8.33
CA GLU A 311 30.96 10.62 -9.27
C GLU A 311 31.88 11.80 -8.91
N GLU A 312 31.31 12.96 -8.61
CA GLU A 312 32.07 14.15 -8.22
C GLU A 312 32.80 13.94 -6.88
N ALA A 313 32.18 13.26 -5.92
CA ALA A 313 32.83 12.82 -4.68
C ALA A 313 34.06 11.94 -4.96
N GLN A 314 33.90 10.96 -5.85
CA GLN A 314 34.98 10.03 -6.22
C GLN A 314 36.09 10.72 -7.02
N SER A 315 35.76 11.71 -7.86
CA SER A 315 36.73 12.55 -8.58
C SER A 315 37.58 13.40 -7.62
N ARG A 316 36.95 13.98 -6.59
CA ARG A 316 37.61 14.89 -5.62
C ARG A 316 38.34 14.15 -4.50
N LYS A 317 38.04 12.87 -4.27
CA LYS A 317 38.56 12.03 -3.18
C LYS A 317 40.07 12.12 -2.96
N ASP A 318 40.88 11.90 -4.00
CA ASP A 318 42.35 11.89 -3.89
C ASP A 318 42.95 13.29 -3.60
N ILE A 319 42.25 14.36 -3.97
CA ILE A 319 42.59 15.73 -3.54
C ILE A 319 42.23 15.91 -2.06
N LEU A 320 41.04 15.51 -1.63
CA LEU A 320 40.59 15.62 -0.23
C LEU A 320 41.47 14.79 0.73
N ASP A 321 41.79 13.54 0.37
CA ASP A 321 42.74 12.66 1.07
C ASP A 321 44.14 13.29 1.24
N LYS A 322 44.53 14.23 0.38
CA LYS A 322 45.77 15.00 0.48
C LYS A 322 45.59 16.28 1.28
N VAL A 323 44.45 16.97 1.15
CA VAL A 323 44.10 18.12 1.99
C VAL A 323 44.08 17.72 3.46
N GLU A 324 43.50 16.57 3.81
CA GLU A 324 43.50 16.03 5.19
C GLU A 324 44.93 15.79 5.70
N LYS A 325 45.79 15.11 4.92
CA LYS A 325 47.20 14.86 5.27
C LYS A 325 47.99 16.16 5.43
N TRP A 326 47.75 17.15 4.58
CA TRP A 326 48.39 18.47 4.67
C TRP A 326 47.90 19.26 5.90
N LYS A 327 46.59 19.26 6.18
CA LYS A 327 46.00 19.88 7.38
C LYS A 327 46.58 19.27 8.64
N HIS A 328 46.55 17.94 8.77
CA HIS A 328 47.12 17.25 9.93
C HIS A 328 48.63 17.56 10.13
N ALA A 329 49.41 17.60 9.06
CA ALA A 329 50.82 17.99 9.15
C ALA A 329 50.98 19.46 9.58
N SER A 330 50.12 20.37 9.12
CA SER A 330 50.11 21.79 9.48
C SER A 330 49.63 22.04 10.92
N GLU A 331 48.74 21.21 11.44
CA GLU A 331 48.32 21.19 12.84
C GLU A 331 49.46 20.72 13.75
N GLU A 332 50.18 19.64 13.39
CA GLU A 332 51.38 19.22 14.10
C GLU A 332 52.53 20.24 13.98
N GLU A 333 52.60 21.03 12.91
CA GLU A 333 53.51 22.18 12.80
C GLU A 333 53.16 23.25 13.83
N SER A 334 51.89 23.66 13.91
CA SER A 334 51.42 24.66 14.86
C SER A 334 51.62 24.20 16.31
N TRP A 335 51.36 22.92 16.60
CA TRP A 335 51.60 22.32 17.91
C TRP A 335 53.10 22.26 18.26
N LEU A 336 53.96 21.87 17.30
CA LEU A 336 55.41 21.86 17.50
C LEU A 336 55.94 23.28 17.77
N ASP A 337 55.42 24.27 17.05
CA ASP A 337 55.76 25.68 17.22
C ASP A 337 55.37 26.21 18.61
N GLU A 338 54.18 25.86 19.11
CA GLU A 338 53.75 26.18 20.47
C GLU A 338 54.65 25.48 21.50
N TYR A 339 54.94 24.20 21.31
CA TYR A 339 55.85 23.43 22.16
C TYR A 339 57.33 23.88 22.06
N GLU A 340 57.75 24.59 21.00
CA GLU A 340 59.08 25.21 20.90
C GLU A 340 59.14 26.61 21.53
N ARG A 341 58.00 27.25 21.84
CA ARG A 341 57.92 28.50 22.62
C ARG A 341 57.81 28.28 24.13
N ASP A 342 57.40 27.11 24.59
CA ASP A 342 57.26 26.80 26.02
C ASP A 342 58.62 26.69 26.73
N GLU A 343 58.96 27.70 27.55
CA GLU A 343 60.17 27.72 28.38
C GLU A 343 60.20 26.58 29.41
N ASN A 344 59.04 26.08 29.85
CA ASN A 344 58.92 24.99 30.83
C ASN A 344 58.95 23.59 30.19
N ARG A 345 59.18 23.48 28.88
CA ARG A 345 59.23 22.21 28.11
C ARG A 345 60.12 21.12 28.70
N TYR A 346 61.22 21.50 29.36
CA TYR A 346 62.17 20.57 29.98
C TYR A 346 62.02 20.47 31.52
N SER A 347 61.00 21.12 32.10
CA SER A 347 60.67 20.93 33.52
C SER A 347 60.32 19.46 33.79
N ALA A 348 60.71 18.95 34.97
CA ALA A 348 60.76 17.51 35.26
C ALA A 348 59.37 16.87 35.54
N GLY A 349 58.42 17.04 34.61
CA GLY A 349 57.06 16.50 34.70
C GLY A 349 56.91 15.06 34.18
N ARG A 350 55.89 14.35 34.68
CA ARG A 350 55.51 13.00 34.24
C ARG A 350 54.87 13.02 32.84
N GLY A 351 55.68 13.24 31.81
CA GLY A 351 55.22 13.31 30.41
C GLY A 351 56.27 13.72 29.38
N VAL A 352 57.36 14.38 29.79
CA VAL A 352 58.38 14.99 28.89
C VAL A 352 58.86 14.04 27.79
N HIS A 353 59.19 12.79 28.11
CA HIS A 353 59.67 11.80 27.12
C HIS A 353 58.61 11.42 26.06
N LYS A 354 57.31 11.50 26.37
CA LYS A 354 56.24 11.30 25.38
C LYS A 354 56.12 12.53 24.47
N ASN A 355 56.14 13.74 25.03
CA ASN A 355 56.04 14.99 24.28
C ASN A 355 57.28 15.21 23.38
N LEU A 356 58.48 14.88 23.87
CA LEU A 356 59.71 14.87 23.07
C LEU A 356 59.63 13.88 21.89
N LYS A 357 59.06 12.68 22.10
CA LYS A 357 58.80 11.72 21.02
C LYS A 357 57.74 12.20 20.03
N ARG A 358 56.70 12.94 20.47
CA ARG A 358 55.75 13.58 19.55
C ARG A 358 56.43 14.69 18.75
N ALA A 359 57.21 15.55 19.39
CA ALA A 359 57.93 16.65 18.72
C ALA A 359 58.90 16.15 17.64
N GLU A 360 59.61 15.05 17.89
CA GLU A 360 60.49 14.47 16.86
C GLU A 360 59.70 13.86 15.69
N LYS A 361 58.54 13.23 15.96
CA LYS A 361 57.61 12.81 14.89
C LYS A 361 57.02 14.00 14.12
N ALA A 362 56.63 15.06 14.83
CA ALA A 362 56.11 16.29 14.25
C ALA A 362 57.15 16.93 13.32
N ARG A 363 58.42 17.04 13.73
CA ARG A 363 59.52 17.52 12.86
C ARG A 363 59.64 16.76 11.54
N ILE A 364 59.48 15.43 11.58
CA ILE A 364 59.50 14.56 10.39
C ILE A 364 58.25 14.76 9.51
N LEU A 365 57.11 15.20 10.07
CA LEU A 365 55.93 15.61 9.29
C LEU A 365 56.12 17.01 8.71
N VAL A 366 56.60 17.96 9.52
CA VAL A 366 56.88 19.36 9.12
C VAL A 366 57.86 19.44 7.96
N SER A 367 58.92 18.61 7.94
CA SER A 367 59.86 18.55 6.81
C SER A 367 59.26 17.98 5.52
N LYS A 368 58.10 17.31 5.60
CA LYS A 368 57.36 16.79 4.43
C LYS A 368 56.29 17.74 3.92
N ILE A 369 55.92 18.79 4.67
CA ILE A 369 54.87 19.74 4.28
C ILE A 369 55.13 20.35 2.89
N PRO A 370 56.35 20.81 2.51
CA PRO A 370 56.60 21.34 1.17
C PRO A 370 56.24 20.35 0.05
N ILE A 371 56.62 19.07 0.23
CA ILE A 371 56.33 17.99 -0.73
C ILE A 371 54.83 17.71 -0.79
N LEU A 372 54.13 17.73 0.35
CA LEU A 372 52.68 17.57 0.40
C LEU A 372 51.96 18.72 -0.34
N VAL A 373 52.37 19.97 -0.12
CA VAL A 373 51.80 21.15 -0.77
C VAL A 373 52.05 21.13 -2.29
N GLU A 374 53.27 20.85 -2.73
CA GLU A 374 53.60 20.74 -4.16
C GLU A 374 52.82 19.59 -4.83
N SER A 375 52.76 18.43 -4.18
CA SER A 375 52.04 17.25 -4.68
C SER A 375 50.52 17.42 -4.67
N LEU A 376 49.98 18.27 -3.79
CA LEU A 376 48.57 18.66 -3.77
C LEU A 376 48.28 19.70 -4.86
N THR A 377 49.08 20.77 -4.94
CA THR A 377 49.01 21.83 -5.95
C THR A 377 49.00 21.24 -7.37
N SER A 378 49.90 20.29 -7.65
CA SER A 378 49.97 19.62 -8.96
C SER A 378 48.72 18.79 -9.28
N LYS A 379 48.13 18.10 -8.30
CA LYS A 379 46.87 17.35 -8.52
C LYS A 379 45.67 18.26 -8.70
N VAL A 380 45.58 19.34 -7.93
CA VAL A 380 44.52 20.35 -8.09
C VAL A 380 44.62 21.00 -9.47
N LYS A 381 45.81 21.43 -9.91
CA LYS A 381 46.01 21.98 -11.27
C LYS A 381 45.61 21.00 -12.38
N ALA A 382 45.94 19.71 -12.25
CA ALA A 382 45.52 18.69 -13.21
C ALA A 382 43.99 18.54 -13.24
N TRP A 383 43.34 18.49 -12.08
CA TRP A 383 41.88 18.38 -11.96
C TRP A 383 41.16 19.62 -12.52
N GLU A 384 41.66 20.83 -12.24
CA GLU A 384 41.09 22.07 -12.79
C GLU A 384 41.22 22.15 -14.32
N GLN A 385 42.32 21.61 -14.87
CA GLN A 385 42.51 21.49 -16.32
C GLN A 385 41.59 20.44 -16.95
N GLU A 386 41.35 19.32 -16.27
CA GLU A 386 40.46 18.24 -16.74
C GLU A 386 38.97 18.66 -16.70
N ARG A 387 38.54 19.30 -15.61
CA ARG A 387 37.13 19.72 -15.41
C ARG A 387 36.82 21.12 -15.98
N GLY A 388 37.83 21.92 -16.31
CA GLY A 388 37.66 23.29 -16.84
C GLY A 388 37.11 24.30 -15.83
N MET A 389 37.17 24.00 -14.54
CA MET A 389 36.63 24.83 -13.45
C MET A 389 37.56 24.82 -12.23
N SER A 390 37.54 25.89 -11.43
CA SER A 390 38.37 25.98 -10.22
C SER A 390 37.90 25.02 -9.12
N PHE A 391 38.84 24.39 -8.41
CA PHE A 391 38.56 23.53 -7.28
C PHE A 391 38.23 24.40 -6.06
N LEU A 392 36.94 24.52 -5.73
CA LEU A 392 36.47 25.18 -4.52
C LEU A 392 36.48 24.21 -3.33
N TYR A 393 37.04 24.65 -2.21
CA TYR A 393 37.00 23.99 -0.92
C TYR A 393 36.38 24.97 0.10
N ASN A 394 35.16 24.69 0.58
CA ASN A 394 34.41 25.60 1.47
C ASN A 394 34.37 27.05 0.95
N LYS A 395 33.84 27.25 -0.27
CA LYS A 395 33.76 28.55 -0.99
C LYS A 395 35.10 29.17 -1.46
N ALA A 396 36.26 28.69 -1.01
CA ALA A 396 37.57 29.24 -1.38
C ALA A 396 38.28 28.40 -2.45
N PRO A 397 38.92 28.99 -3.48
CA PRO A 397 39.77 28.25 -4.42
C PRO A 397 40.95 27.60 -3.69
N LEU A 398 41.08 26.28 -3.77
CA LEU A 398 42.06 25.52 -2.99
C LEU A 398 43.50 25.94 -3.32
N LEU A 399 43.83 26.18 -4.60
CA LEU A 399 45.15 26.68 -5.01
C LEU A 399 45.52 27.98 -4.29
N ARG A 400 44.59 28.94 -4.21
CA ARG A 400 44.80 30.21 -3.53
C ARG A 400 45.09 30.00 -2.03
N THR A 401 44.34 29.12 -1.37
CA THR A 401 44.58 28.83 0.07
C THR A 401 45.94 28.17 0.32
N LEU A 402 46.46 27.40 -0.64
CA LEU A 402 47.79 26.80 -0.57
C LEU A 402 48.90 27.82 -0.83
N GLU A 403 48.69 28.75 -1.76
CA GLU A 403 49.61 29.88 -2.00
C GLU A 403 49.69 30.80 -0.76
N GLU A 404 48.54 31.17 -0.19
CA GLU A 404 48.46 31.94 1.06
C GLU A 404 49.14 31.22 2.23
N PHE A 405 49.00 29.89 2.33
CA PHE A 405 49.72 29.07 3.32
C PHE A 405 51.24 29.09 3.12
N VAL A 406 51.73 28.93 1.88
CA VAL A 406 53.18 28.97 1.58
C VAL A 406 53.78 30.32 1.95
N ILE A 407 53.11 31.42 1.59
CA ILE A 407 53.53 32.78 1.95
C ILE A 407 53.54 32.96 3.48
N SER A 408 52.48 32.54 4.16
CA SER A 408 52.39 32.62 5.63
C SER A 408 53.50 31.83 6.32
N ARG A 409 53.81 30.63 5.83
CA ARG A 409 54.90 29.80 6.35
C ARG A 409 56.26 30.44 6.14
N GLN A 410 56.55 30.96 4.94
CA GLN A 410 57.81 31.66 4.65
C GLN A 410 57.99 32.89 5.55
N ALA A 411 56.93 33.67 5.77
CA ALA A 411 56.96 34.80 6.69
C ALA A 411 57.29 34.37 8.13
N LYS A 412 56.72 33.27 8.63
CA LYS A 412 57.03 32.70 9.96
C LYS A 412 58.46 32.17 10.05
N GLU A 413 58.97 31.51 9.02
CA GLU A 413 60.36 31.03 8.97
C GLU A 413 61.36 32.20 8.94
N GLU A 414 61.04 33.27 8.21
CA GLU A 414 61.82 34.51 8.15
C GLU A 414 61.77 35.28 9.48
N GLU A 415 60.62 35.38 10.16
CA GLU A 415 60.51 35.95 11.50
C GLU A 415 61.33 35.15 12.54
N LYS A 416 61.32 33.82 12.44
CA LYS A 416 62.22 32.95 13.22
C LYS A 416 63.71 33.17 12.89
N ARG A 417 64.06 33.52 11.64
CA ARG A 417 65.43 33.91 11.27
C ARG A 417 65.81 35.26 11.89
N ARG A 418 64.96 36.27 11.72
CA ARG A 418 65.16 37.65 12.21
C ARG A 418 65.26 37.72 13.73
N SER A 419 64.44 36.96 14.47
CA SER A 419 64.53 36.85 15.93
C SER A 419 65.81 36.15 16.40
N ARG A 420 66.28 35.11 15.70
CA ARG A 420 67.60 34.49 15.96
C ARG A 420 68.76 35.46 15.66
N GLU A 421 68.66 36.29 14.64
CA GLU A 421 69.64 37.33 14.31
C GLU A 421 69.64 38.46 15.36
N HIS A 422 68.47 38.93 15.78
CA HIS A 422 68.33 39.90 16.86
C HIS A 422 68.90 39.37 18.18
N LYS A 423 68.62 38.10 18.52
CA LYS A 423 69.21 37.45 19.70
C LYS A 423 70.73 37.38 19.60
N LYS A 424 71.29 36.98 18.46
CA LYS A 424 72.75 36.99 18.24
C LYS A 424 73.37 38.38 18.39
N LEU A 425 72.72 39.43 17.89
CA LEU A 425 73.18 40.81 18.05
C LEU A 425 73.11 41.25 19.52
N GLN A 426 72.04 40.89 20.23
CA GLN A 426 71.91 41.15 21.66
C GLN A 426 72.96 40.40 22.49
N ASP A 427 73.21 39.13 22.18
CA ASP A 427 74.26 38.31 22.80
C ASP A 427 75.67 38.86 22.48
N GLN A 428 75.90 39.39 21.27
CA GLN A 428 77.15 40.08 20.88
C GLN A 428 77.33 41.39 21.65
N ILE A 429 76.31 42.25 21.73
CA ILE A 429 76.34 43.49 22.51
C ILE A 429 76.58 43.19 24.00
N ALA A 430 75.96 42.13 24.54
CA ALA A 430 76.22 41.67 25.91
C ALA A 430 77.68 41.20 26.08
N THR A 431 78.21 40.43 25.13
CA THR A 431 79.61 39.95 25.14
C THR A 431 80.61 41.10 25.01
N GLU A 432 80.31 42.12 24.19
CA GLU A 432 81.13 43.34 24.05
C GLU A 432 81.08 44.19 25.32
N GLN A 433 79.92 44.33 25.97
CA GLN A 433 79.83 44.97 27.29
C GLN A 433 80.61 44.19 28.35
N GLU A 434 80.55 42.86 28.38
CA GLU A 434 81.38 42.03 29.27
C GLU A 434 82.88 42.11 28.96
N ALA A 435 83.26 42.34 27.70
CA ALA A 435 84.66 42.55 27.30
C ALA A 435 85.18 43.95 27.65
N ILE A 436 84.32 44.97 27.62
CA ILE A 436 84.65 46.36 27.98
C ILE A 436 84.74 46.53 29.51
N PHE A 437 83.86 45.88 30.28
CA PHE A 437 83.94 45.82 31.75
C PHE A 437 84.86 44.68 32.22
N GLY A 438 86.15 44.82 31.88
CA GLY A 438 87.15 43.76 32.01
C GLY A 438 87.46 43.29 33.43
N SER A 439 88.05 42.08 33.49
CA SER A 439 88.56 41.38 34.67
C SER A 439 87.51 40.92 35.69
N LYS A 440 87.66 39.67 36.18
CA LYS A 440 87.08 39.24 37.46
C LYS A 440 88.18 38.69 38.38
N PRO A 441 88.09 38.90 39.70
CA PRO A 441 89.23 38.68 40.60
C PRO A 441 89.44 37.21 40.96
N LYS A 442 90.54 36.95 41.66
CA LYS A 442 90.87 35.62 42.21
C LYS A 442 89.86 35.15 43.27
N LYS A 443 89.79 33.82 43.40
CA LYS A 443 89.05 33.02 44.40
C LYS A 443 89.36 33.42 45.86
N PRO A 444 88.57 32.90 46.82
CA PRO A 444 89.07 31.75 47.60
C PRO A 444 88.14 30.53 47.43
N LEU A 445 88.62 29.32 47.11
CA LEU A 445 89.41 28.40 47.92
C LEU A 445 88.62 27.83 49.12
N GLY A 446 87.84 26.77 48.85
CA GLY A 446 87.48 25.74 49.82
C GLY A 446 88.21 24.44 49.44
N GLN A 447 88.81 23.77 50.43
CA GLN A 447 89.64 22.55 50.26
C GLN A 447 88.77 21.33 49.90
N SER A 448 89.18 20.46 48.96
CA SER A 448 89.94 19.20 49.17
C SER A 448 89.24 18.23 50.14
N THR A 449 88.93 16.97 49.83
CA THR A 449 89.74 15.86 49.23
C THR A 449 88.87 14.95 48.32
N ASN A 450 89.32 13.96 47.50
CA ASN A 450 90.59 13.31 47.13
C ASN A 450 90.50 12.97 45.61
N THR A 451 91.45 13.29 44.73
CA THR A 451 92.66 12.52 44.32
C THR A 451 92.46 11.07 43.82
N ASN A 452 92.29 10.88 42.51
CA ASN A 452 93.33 10.25 41.64
C ASN A 452 93.01 10.53 40.14
N THR A 453 93.81 11.23 39.32
CA THR A 453 95.07 10.83 38.61
C THR A 453 94.97 9.47 37.90
N MET A 454 95.26 9.27 36.59
CA MET A 454 95.96 9.99 35.50
C MET A 454 95.22 9.74 34.15
N ALA A 455 94.95 10.72 33.27
CA ALA A 455 95.78 11.27 32.17
C ALA A 455 95.68 10.54 30.79
N SER A 456 95.94 11.31 29.71
CA SER A 456 96.07 10.92 28.29
C SER A 456 94.80 10.72 27.42
N THR A 457 94.41 11.78 26.72
CA THR A 457 94.12 11.76 25.26
C THR A 457 95.48 11.71 24.50
N PRO A 458 95.59 11.35 23.19
CA PRO A 458 94.64 11.68 22.12
C PRO A 458 94.46 10.70 20.91
N ASN A 459 93.58 11.12 20.01
CA ASN A 459 93.75 11.15 18.53
C ASN A 459 93.28 9.99 17.62
N SER A 460 92.41 10.40 16.67
CA SER A 460 92.50 10.17 15.22
C SER A 460 92.01 8.86 14.56
N ARG A 461 91.10 9.10 13.60
CA ARG A 461 91.05 8.57 12.22
C ARG A 461 90.33 7.24 11.88
N ARG A 462 89.36 7.45 10.95
CA ARG A 462 89.00 6.66 9.74
C ARG A 462 88.03 5.46 9.84
N MET A 463 86.90 5.67 9.17
CA MET A 463 86.41 4.92 7.98
C MET A 463 86.42 3.38 8.02
N GLY A 464 85.23 2.76 7.90
CA GLY A 464 85.15 1.31 7.67
C GLY A 464 83.78 0.64 7.74
N THR A 465 82.77 1.12 7.01
CA THR A 465 81.74 0.21 6.43
C THR A 465 82.31 -0.40 5.14
N PRO A 466 81.91 -1.61 4.67
CA PRO A 466 80.56 -2.18 4.83
C PRO A 466 80.43 -3.72 4.99
N ALA A 467 79.19 -4.16 5.26
CA ALA A 467 78.54 -5.39 4.74
C ALA A 467 79.15 -6.79 5.02
N ARG A 468 78.43 -7.92 4.85
CA ARG A 468 77.01 -8.33 5.08
C ARG A 468 76.95 -9.85 4.85
N PHE A 469 76.15 -10.60 5.62
CA PHE A 469 75.95 -12.08 5.55
C PHE A 469 77.15 -12.97 5.96
N GLY A 470 76.96 -14.09 6.66
CA GLY A 470 75.72 -14.63 7.24
C GLY A 470 75.88 -16.05 7.81
N VAL A 471 74.76 -16.79 7.90
CA VAL A 471 74.60 -18.26 8.07
C VAL A 471 74.21 -18.82 9.47
N SER A 472 72.97 -19.35 9.49
CA SER A 472 72.40 -20.52 10.21
C SER A 472 72.15 -20.59 11.72
N GLY A 473 71.03 -21.27 12.02
CA GLY A 473 70.63 -21.80 13.33
C GLY A 473 69.38 -21.08 13.90
N GLY A 474 68.20 -21.70 14.07
CA GLY A 474 67.76 -23.07 13.81
C GLY A 474 66.84 -23.58 14.93
N ASN A 475 65.59 -23.95 14.59
CA ASN A 475 64.56 -24.57 15.44
C ASN A 475 63.95 -23.77 16.63
N GLY A 476 62.65 -23.99 16.86
CA GLY A 476 61.94 -23.45 18.03
C GLY A 476 60.41 -23.34 17.93
N ARG A 477 59.68 -24.38 17.47
CA ARG A 477 58.21 -24.42 17.65
C ARG A 477 57.85 -24.73 19.12
N ARG A 478 56.91 -23.99 19.70
CA ARG A 478 55.92 -24.53 20.67
C ARG A 478 54.71 -23.63 20.81
N ASP A 479 53.60 -24.24 21.21
CA ASP A 479 52.25 -23.75 20.98
C ASP A 479 51.60 -23.00 22.16
N ASN A 480 50.48 -22.36 21.81
CA ASN A 480 49.22 -22.29 22.56
C ASN A 480 48.96 -21.25 23.68
N VAL A 481 47.82 -20.56 23.47
CA VAL A 481 46.73 -20.29 24.43
C VAL A 481 47.00 -19.27 25.56
N LYS A 482 46.07 -18.40 25.99
CA LYS A 482 44.80 -17.79 25.49
C LYS A 482 44.35 -16.80 26.58
N VAL A 483 43.42 -15.87 26.29
CA VAL A 483 42.77 -14.94 27.27
C VAL A 483 43.74 -13.84 27.78
N GLY A 484 43.35 -12.57 27.96
CA GLY A 484 42.08 -11.86 27.73
C GLY A 484 42.03 -10.64 28.67
N GLY A 485 41.41 -9.52 28.27
CA GLY A 485 41.36 -8.31 29.10
C GLY A 485 40.93 -7.06 28.35
N VAL A 486 39.62 -6.81 28.31
CA VAL A 486 39.01 -5.60 27.75
C VAL A 486 38.98 -4.48 28.80
N ILE A 487 38.95 -3.25 28.29
CA ILE A 487 38.92 -1.96 29.00
C ILE A 487 37.74 -1.85 29.99
N PRO A 488 37.94 -1.30 31.21
CA PRO A 488 36.83 -0.89 32.07
C PRO A 488 36.29 0.49 31.66
N ILE A 489 34.99 0.58 31.38
CA ILE A 489 34.24 1.83 31.26
C ILE A 489 33.72 2.20 32.66
N ASN A 490 33.85 3.47 33.03
CA ASN A 490 33.52 3.97 34.35
C ASN A 490 32.03 4.39 34.42
N TYR A 491 31.27 3.82 35.35
CA TYR A 491 29.90 4.24 35.66
C TYR A 491 29.90 5.11 36.93
N VAL A 492 29.23 6.26 36.88
CA VAL A 492 28.79 6.99 38.07
C VAL A 492 27.28 6.79 38.20
N ALA A 493 26.83 6.47 39.41
CA ALA A 493 25.47 6.07 39.71
C ALA A 493 24.64 7.21 40.35
N LEU A 494 23.47 6.83 40.88
CA LEU A 494 22.46 7.59 41.63
C LEU A 494 21.31 8.15 40.75
N ALA A 495 20.02 7.99 41.10
CA ALA A 495 19.43 7.28 42.25
C ALA A 495 18.11 6.59 41.89
N LYS A 496 17.70 5.61 42.71
CA LYS A 496 16.36 5.02 42.72
C LYS A 496 15.36 5.97 43.39
N GLU A 497 14.09 5.88 43.01
CA GLU A 497 13.00 5.97 43.98
C GLU A 497 11.88 4.98 43.61
N GLU A 498 11.19 4.44 44.60
CA GLU A 498 10.27 3.30 44.47
C GLU A 498 8.80 3.74 44.44
N ARG A 499 8.02 3.20 43.50
CA ARG A 499 6.89 2.29 43.80
C ARG A 499 6.30 1.66 42.56
#